data_AF-A0A7S1ARU2-F1
#
_entry.id   AF-A0A7S1ARU2-F1
#
_cell.length_a   1.000
_cell.length_b   1.000
_cell.length_c   1.000
_cell.angle_alpha   90.00
_cell.angle_beta   90.00
_cell.angle_gamma   90.00
#
_symmetry.space_group_name_H-M   'P 1'
#
loop_
_entity.id
_entity.type
_entity.pdbx_description
1 polymer ?
#
loop_
_entity_poly.entity_id
_entity_poly.type
_entity_poly.pdbx_seq_one_letter_code
_entity_poly.pdbx_strand_id
1 'polypeptide(L)'
;HARTTEGRQEVVAISLYALCNAVKHLGPGFLRQHLQKRPGLFAELCDLLQNLQTIGHEAGVAALRATGAILDSRYGQNRTEMSQLSQMLGLSVPHGIVACALRALLSEEPSDLDNHYKVLLAALDLFQITTASNHQTTVQLGHAGMILAMLELMQKTDVKSLPAVVAMLRCLELAAEVSGTTALVLFREFRGLPAFSTRLQQEVDLLMALDFNGDVYDMEPPPEDVTDEERTRYWALLEEVSARRRLCRQLLKNIQVALQCSEVVQAGLANVFQGPLMDVLKKALQEPHKVGLCLFGTAIDIVSNLIQDDPSRVPQMIESGVLPGIVEALNKDTMR
;
A
#
# COMPACT_ATOMS: atom_id res chain seq x y z
N HIS A 1 27.45 -5.99 26.09
CA HIS A 1 26.36 -5.30 25.37
C HIS A 1 24.95 -5.54 25.95
N ALA A 2 24.49 -6.77 26.21
CA ALA A 2 23.14 -7.07 26.75
C ALA A 2 22.76 -6.52 28.15
N ARG A 3 23.66 -5.80 28.85
CA ARG A 3 23.38 -5.17 30.15
C ARG A 3 22.85 -3.74 30.02
N THR A 4 22.96 -3.13 28.84
CA THR A 4 22.41 -1.81 28.52
C THR A 4 20.95 -1.93 28.07
N THR A 5 20.16 -0.87 28.18
CA THR A 5 18.77 -0.81 27.68
C THR A 5 18.71 -1.09 26.18
N GLU A 6 19.60 -0.48 25.40
CA GLU A 6 19.74 -0.70 23.96
C GLU A 6 20.09 -2.15 23.63
N GLY A 7 21.07 -2.74 24.33
CA GLY A 7 21.44 -4.14 24.14
C GLY A 7 20.35 -5.14 24.54
N ARG A 8 19.42 -4.76 25.42
CA ARG A 8 18.22 -5.57 25.73
C ARG A 8 17.18 -5.46 24.62
N GLN A 9 16.95 -4.25 24.08
CA GLN A 9 16.03 -4.04 22.96
C GLN A 9 16.49 -4.79 21.71
N GLU A 10 17.79 -4.80 21.43
CA GLU A 10 18.38 -5.54 20.31
C GLU A 10 18.17 -7.05 20.45
N VAL A 11 18.39 -7.62 21.64
CA VAL A 11 18.14 -9.05 21.89
C VAL A 11 16.66 -9.41 21.73
N VAL A 12 15.75 -8.53 22.18
CA VAL A 12 14.30 -8.69 21.97
C VAL A 12 13.98 -8.66 20.47
N ALA A 13 14.51 -7.68 19.73
CA ALA A 13 14.29 -7.56 18.29
C ALA A 13 14.77 -8.80 17.54
N ILE A 14 16.00 -9.28 17.80
CA ILE A 14 16.57 -10.50 17.20
C ILE A 14 15.68 -11.71 17.50
N SER A 15 15.22 -11.85 18.74
CA SER A 15 14.37 -12.97 19.15
C SER A 15 13.02 -12.96 18.43
N LEU A 16 12.41 -11.78 18.25
CA LEU A 16 11.14 -11.59 17.55
C LEU A 16 11.29 -11.79 16.03
N TYR A 17 12.39 -11.34 15.43
CA TYR A 17 12.71 -11.64 14.02
C TYR A 17 12.93 -13.13 13.79
N ALA A 18 13.66 -13.81 14.70
CA ALA A 18 13.84 -15.25 14.63
C ALA A 18 12.50 -15.99 14.73
N LEU A 19 11.61 -15.57 15.63
CA LEU A 19 10.25 -16.10 15.73
C LEU A 19 9.46 -15.87 14.44
N CYS A 20 9.48 -14.64 13.89
CA CYS A 20 8.80 -14.29 12.64
C CYS A 20 9.23 -15.22 11.49
N ASN A 21 10.54 -15.39 11.29
CA ASN A 21 11.08 -16.25 10.24
C ASN A 21 10.76 -17.72 10.48
N ALA A 22 10.89 -18.20 11.72
CA ALA A 22 10.58 -19.59 12.05
C ALA A 22 9.10 -19.91 11.82
N VAL A 23 8.19 -19.00 12.18
CA VAL A 23 6.75 -19.16 11.93
C VAL A 23 6.43 -19.16 10.44
N LYS A 24 7.05 -18.28 9.64
CA LYS A 24 6.86 -18.22 8.18
C LYS A 24 7.35 -19.49 7.47
N HIS A 25 8.49 -20.04 7.87
CA HIS A 25 9.12 -21.16 7.16
C HIS A 25 8.77 -22.55 7.71
N LEU A 26 8.54 -22.68 9.02
CA LEU A 26 8.24 -23.96 9.68
C LEU A 26 6.73 -24.15 9.92
N GLY A 27 5.93 -23.10 9.74
CA GLY A 27 4.48 -23.15 9.76
C GLY A 27 3.85 -23.32 11.16
N PRO A 28 2.54 -23.62 11.20
CA PRO A 28 1.73 -23.54 12.42
C PRO A 28 2.07 -24.60 13.49
N GLY A 29 2.73 -25.70 13.10
CA GLY A 29 3.19 -26.75 14.02
C GLY A 29 4.29 -26.25 14.95
N PHE A 30 5.24 -25.49 14.42
CA PHE A 30 6.29 -24.84 15.21
C PHE A 30 5.70 -23.86 16.22
N LEU A 31 4.77 -23.00 15.79
CA LEU A 31 4.13 -22.01 16.65
C LEU A 31 3.41 -22.68 17.84
N ARG A 32 2.71 -23.81 17.62
CA ARG A 32 2.04 -24.55 18.70
C ARG A 32 3.04 -25.06 19.76
N GLN A 33 4.14 -25.67 19.31
CA GLN A 33 5.19 -26.16 20.22
C GLN A 33 5.88 -25.02 20.96
N HIS A 34 6.10 -23.88 20.29
CA HIS A 34 6.71 -22.71 20.89
C HIS A 34 5.79 -22.08 21.96
N LEU A 35 4.49 -21.95 21.68
CA LEU A 35 3.50 -21.45 22.64
C LEU A 35 3.33 -22.36 23.86
N GLN A 36 3.45 -23.69 23.68
CA GLN A 36 3.47 -24.62 24.82
C GLN A 36 4.66 -24.37 25.76
N LYS A 37 5.82 -24.01 25.21
CA LYS A 37 7.02 -23.68 25.99
C LYS A 37 6.98 -22.26 26.55
N ARG A 38 6.23 -21.35 25.92
CA ARG A 38 6.15 -19.94 26.28
C ARG A 38 4.70 -19.41 26.22
N PRO A 39 3.85 -19.79 27.19
CA PRO A 39 2.42 -19.44 27.17
C PRO A 39 2.15 -17.93 27.34
N GLY A 40 3.09 -17.17 27.92
CA GLY A 40 2.98 -15.72 28.10
C GLY A 40 3.29 -14.89 26.85
N LEU A 41 3.70 -15.50 25.74
CA LEU A 41 4.18 -14.79 24.56
C LEU A 41 3.18 -13.77 24.00
N PHE A 42 1.87 -14.09 23.99
CA PHE A 42 0.87 -13.15 23.49
C PHE A 42 0.68 -11.93 24.39
N ALA A 43 0.73 -12.12 25.71
CA ALA A 43 0.68 -11.01 26.65
C ALA A 43 1.92 -10.11 26.50
N GLU A 44 3.10 -10.72 26.39
CA GLU A 44 4.35 -9.98 26.12
C GLU A 44 4.28 -9.20 24.80
N LEU A 45 3.72 -9.79 23.73
CA LEU A 45 3.52 -9.09 22.46
C LEU A 45 2.51 -7.95 22.59
N CYS A 46 1.39 -8.13 23.30
CA CYS A 46 0.43 -7.06 23.57
C CYS A 46 1.09 -5.87 24.27
N ASP A 47 1.86 -6.14 25.33
CA ASP A 47 2.55 -5.11 26.10
C ASP A 47 3.56 -4.36 25.23
N LEU A 48 4.28 -5.07 24.36
CA LEU A 48 5.21 -4.45 23.41
C LEU A 48 4.47 -3.58 22.38
N LEU A 49 3.33 -4.06 21.86
CA LEU A 49 2.55 -3.31 20.88
C LEU A 49 1.90 -2.05 21.48
N GLN A 50 1.45 -2.11 22.74
CA GLN A 50 0.91 -0.94 23.45
C GLN A 50 1.96 0.14 23.68
N ASN A 51 3.23 -0.25 23.76
CA ASN A 51 4.35 0.61 24.07
C ASN A 51 5.22 0.92 22.83
N LEU A 52 4.66 0.84 21.62
CA LEU A 52 5.40 1.08 20.37
C LEU A 52 6.11 2.44 20.31
N GLN A 53 5.57 3.45 20.98
CA GLN A 53 6.18 4.79 21.04
C GLN A 53 7.35 4.88 22.04
N THR A 54 7.43 3.97 23.01
CA THR A 54 8.45 3.98 24.07
C THR A 54 9.52 2.92 23.86
N ILE A 55 9.22 1.87 23.09
CA ILE A 55 10.14 0.81 22.71
C ILE A 55 10.89 1.26 21.47
N GLY A 56 12.23 1.22 21.51
CA GLY A 56 13.08 1.62 20.38
C GLY A 56 12.62 1.00 19.05
N HIS A 57 12.76 1.76 17.97
CA HIS A 57 12.13 1.48 16.67
C HIS A 57 12.31 0.04 16.17
N GLU A 58 13.50 -0.56 16.33
CA GLU A 58 13.77 -1.92 15.89
C GLU A 58 12.97 -3.00 16.64
N ALA A 59 12.83 -2.88 17.96
CA ALA A 59 12.06 -3.82 18.75
C ALA A 59 10.55 -3.68 18.48
N GLY A 60 10.08 -2.45 18.23
CA GLY A 60 8.71 -2.18 17.81
C GLY A 60 8.38 -2.79 16.43
N VAL A 61 9.24 -2.58 15.43
CA VAL A 61 9.12 -3.20 14.10
C VAL A 61 9.13 -4.71 14.19
N ALA A 62 10.03 -5.29 14.99
CA ALA A 62 10.11 -6.73 15.18
C ALA A 62 8.85 -7.30 15.83
N ALA A 63 8.26 -6.60 16.81
CA ALA A 63 6.99 -6.98 17.45
C ALA A 63 5.82 -6.97 16.45
N LEU A 64 5.70 -5.90 15.65
CA LEU A 64 4.69 -5.78 14.60
C LEU A 64 4.80 -6.92 13.57
N ARG A 65 6.02 -7.18 13.07
CA ARG A 65 6.27 -8.23 12.08
C ARG A 65 6.07 -9.64 12.63
N ALA A 66 6.51 -9.91 13.87
CA ALA A 66 6.29 -11.21 14.51
C ALA A 66 4.78 -11.46 14.73
N THR A 67 4.03 -10.43 15.13
CA THR A 67 2.58 -10.51 15.27
C THR A 67 1.91 -10.81 13.93
N GLY A 68 2.32 -10.09 12.87
CA GLY A 68 1.83 -10.35 11.51
C GLY A 68 2.10 -11.77 11.05
N ALA A 69 3.32 -12.30 11.27
CA ALA A 69 3.66 -13.67 10.91
C ALA A 69 2.84 -14.72 11.67
N ILE A 70 2.57 -14.49 12.96
CA ILE A 70 1.72 -15.41 13.76
C ILE A 70 0.30 -15.45 13.20
N LEU A 71 -0.27 -14.28 12.90
CA LEU A 71 -1.61 -14.19 12.29
C LEU A 71 -1.65 -14.84 10.90
N ASP A 72 -0.67 -14.54 10.06
CA ASP A 72 -0.59 -15.04 8.69
C ASP A 72 -0.32 -16.55 8.62
N SER A 73 0.47 -17.12 9.54
CA SER A 73 0.69 -18.58 9.62
C SER A 73 -0.56 -19.39 9.97
N ARG A 74 -1.59 -18.72 10.48
CA ARG A 74 -2.92 -19.30 10.76
C ARG A 74 -3.92 -19.01 9.64
N TYR A 75 -3.56 -18.14 8.69
CA TYR A 75 -4.35 -17.85 7.51
C TYR A 75 -4.56 -19.16 6.73
N GLY A 76 -5.83 -19.50 6.50
CA GLY A 76 -6.22 -20.72 5.79
C GLY A 76 -6.56 -21.94 6.65
N GLN A 77 -6.33 -21.95 7.97
CA GLN A 77 -6.71 -23.10 8.82
C GLN A 77 -8.06 -22.92 9.54
N ASN A 78 -8.34 -21.75 10.13
CA ASN A 78 -9.61 -21.47 10.79
C ASN A 78 -9.84 -19.97 11.03
N ARG A 79 -10.86 -19.36 10.38
CA ARG A 79 -11.21 -17.93 10.57
C ARG A 79 -11.58 -17.60 12.01
N THR A 80 -12.15 -18.55 12.76
CA THR A 80 -12.56 -18.34 14.16
C THR A 80 -11.36 -18.23 15.09
N GLU A 81 -10.34 -19.10 14.92
CA GLU A 81 -9.10 -19.02 15.70
C GLU A 81 -8.36 -17.71 15.44
N MET A 82 -8.37 -17.24 14.20
CA MET A 82 -7.76 -15.98 13.84
C MET A 82 -8.46 -14.77 14.47
N SER A 83 -9.79 -14.76 14.45
CA SER A 83 -10.57 -13.71 15.13
C SER A 83 -10.30 -13.70 16.64
N GLN A 84 -10.22 -14.88 17.27
CA GLN A 84 -9.87 -15.02 18.69
C GLN A 84 -8.44 -14.53 18.98
N LEU A 85 -7.46 -14.89 18.15
CA LEU A 85 -6.08 -14.42 18.29
C LEU A 85 -5.99 -12.89 18.13
N SER A 86 -6.67 -12.34 17.13
CA SER A 86 -6.76 -10.88 16.94
C SER A 86 -7.39 -10.19 18.14
N GLN A 87 -8.44 -10.77 18.74
CA GLN A 87 -9.05 -10.25 19.98
C GLN A 87 -8.09 -10.32 21.17
N MET A 88 -7.40 -11.45 21.35
CA MET A 88 -6.41 -11.62 22.42
C MET A 88 -5.24 -10.65 22.29
N LEU A 89 -4.82 -10.38 21.06
CA LEU A 89 -3.75 -9.45 20.73
C LEU A 89 -4.21 -7.98 20.74
N GLY A 90 -5.48 -7.71 21.06
CA GLY A 90 -6.03 -6.35 21.07
C GLY A 90 -6.04 -5.67 19.70
N LEU A 91 -6.12 -6.44 18.60
CA LEU A 91 -6.03 -5.97 17.22
C LEU A 91 -7.39 -5.62 16.61
N SER A 92 -8.34 -5.15 17.42
CA SER A 92 -9.62 -4.66 16.89
C SER A 92 -9.38 -3.43 16.00
N VAL A 93 -10.12 -3.33 14.89
CA VAL A 93 -9.82 -2.33 13.86
C VAL A 93 -10.12 -0.87 14.27
N PRO A 94 -11.12 -0.51 15.10
CA PRO A 94 -11.33 0.92 15.41
C PRO A 94 -10.49 1.43 16.59
N HIS A 95 -10.25 0.58 17.59
CA HIS A 95 -9.65 0.97 18.87
C HIS A 95 -8.56 0.01 19.34
N GLY A 96 -8.23 -0.99 18.52
CA GLY A 96 -7.14 -1.89 18.81
C GLY A 96 -5.81 -1.21 18.63
N ILE A 97 -4.79 -1.91 19.13
CA ILE A 97 -3.45 -1.37 19.31
C ILE A 97 -2.86 -0.87 17.98
N VAL A 98 -3.12 -1.58 16.88
CA VAL A 98 -2.62 -1.21 15.55
C VAL A 98 -3.27 0.08 15.03
N ALA A 99 -4.57 0.26 15.21
CA ALA A 99 -5.26 1.47 14.77
C ALA A 99 -4.92 2.69 15.65
N CYS A 100 -4.67 2.47 16.94
CA CYS A 100 -4.13 3.51 17.82
C CYS A 100 -2.70 3.89 17.43
N ALA A 101 -1.84 2.90 17.18
CA ALA A 101 -0.46 3.12 16.75
C ALA A 101 -0.40 3.84 15.39
N LEU A 102 -1.20 3.42 14.41
CA LEU A 102 -1.27 4.08 13.11
C LEU A 102 -1.73 5.53 13.23
N ARG A 103 -2.78 5.82 14.01
CA ARG A 103 -3.22 7.22 14.22
C ARG A 103 -2.11 8.07 14.83
N ALA A 104 -1.42 7.54 15.83
CA ALA A 104 -0.34 8.26 16.50
C ALA A 104 0.84 8.52 15.54
N LEU A 105 1.27 7.49 14.82
CA LEU A 105 2.33 7.60 13.81
C LEU A 105 1.96 8.57 12.69
N LEU A 106 0.71 8.55 12.20
CA LEU A 106 0.28 9.48 11.15
C LEU A 106 0.19 10.94 11.65
N SER A 107 -0.05 11.16 12.94
CA SER A 107 -0.16 12.50 13.53
C SER A 107 1.16 13.11 13.99
N GLU A 108 2.22 12.31 14.11
CA GLU A 108 3.50 12.72 14.69
C GLU A 108 4.43 13.32 13.64
N GLU A 109 5.04 14.49 13.94
CA GLU A 109 6.15 15.02 13.14
C GLU A 109 7.44 14.25 13.48
N PRO A 110 8.02 13.46 12.55
CA PRO A 110 9.12 12.58 12.91
C PRO A 110 10.43 13.35 13.02
N SER A 111 11.18 13.09 14.10
CA SER A 111 12.56 13.55 14.24
C SER A 111 13.55 12.74 13.38
N ASP A 112 13.22 11.46 13.12
CA ASP A 112 13.96 10.55 12.23
C ASP A 112 12.99 9.92 11.22
N LEU A 113 13.06 10.39 9.97
CA LEU A 113 12.17 9.95 8.89
C LEU A 113 12.35 8.46 8.55
N ASP A 114 13.57 7.97 8.53
CA ASP A 114 13.85 6.61 8.04
C ASP A 114 13.32 5.58 9.04
N ASN A 115 13.53 5.81 10.34
CA ASN A 115 12.98 4.93 11.38
C ASN A 115 11.45 5.06 11.51
N HIS A 116 10.92 6.26 11.35
CA HIS A 116 9.48 6.48 11.33
C HIS A 116 8.79 5.67 10.23
N TYR A 117 9.27 5.75 8.98
CA TYR A 117 8.67 5.02 7.87
C TYR A 117 8.82 3.50 8.02
N LYS A 118 9.90 2.99 8.62
CA LYS A 118 10.03 1.56 8.94
C LYS A 118 8.93 1.07 9.90
N VAL A 119 8.68 1.82 10.97
CA VAL A 119 7.62 1.48 11.95
C VAL A 119 6.25 1.60 11.30
N LEU A 120 6.00 2.69 10.56
CA LEU A 120 4.75 2.92 9.85
C LEU A 120 4.44 1.81 8.84
N LEU A 121 5.43 1.39 8.03
CA LEU A 121 5.29 0.27 7.11
C LEU A 121 4.93 -1.03 7.82
N ALA A 122 5.62 -1.36 8.92
CA ALA A 122 5.32 -2.56 9.69
C ALA A 122 3.91 -2.52 10.32
N ALA A 123 3.45 -1.34 10.73
CA ALA A 123 2.09 -1.15 11.25
C ALA A 123 1.03 -1.28 10.15
N LEU A 124 1.28 -0.72 8.96
CA LEU A 124 0.40 -0.86 7.79
C LEU A 124 0.32 -2.32 7.31
N ASP A 125 1.43 -3.05 7.29
CA ASP A 125 1.45 -4.47 6.94
C ASP A 125 0.58 -5.30 7.90
N LEU A 126 0.77 -5.11 9.22
CA LEU A 126 -0.05 -5.78 10.22
C LEU A 126 -1.53 -5.39 10.10
N PHE A 127 -1.79 -4.13 9.78
CA PHE A 127 -3.13 -3.62 9.51
C PHE A 127 -3.80 -4.32 8.31
N GLN A 128 -3.08 -4.52 7.20
CA GLN A 128 -3.59 -5.27 6.05
C GLN A 128 -3.92 -6.72 6.42
N ILE A 129 -3.01 -7.40 7.14
CA ILE A 129 -3.21 -8.79 7.58
C ILE A 129 -4.49 -8.89 8.44
N THR A 130 -4.66 -7.99 9.40
CA THR A 130 -5.84 -7.99 10.28
C THR A 130 -7.14 -7.68 9.52
N THR A 131 -7.09 -6.75 8.56
CA THR A 131 -8.26 -6.37 7.73
C THR A 131 -8.70 -7.49 6.80
N ALA A 132 -7.76 -8.14 6.09
CA ALA A 132 -8.04 -9.26 5.19
C ALA A 132 -8.67 -10.46 5.92
N SER A 133 -8.43 -10.53 7.24
CA SER A 133 -8.77 -11.68 8.06
C SER A 133 -10.03 -11.50 8.89
N ASN A 134 -10.47 -10.26 9.09
CA ASN A 134 -11.60 -9.94 9.95
C ASN A 134 -12.54 -8.91 9.29
N HIS A 135 -13.36 -9.41 8.36
CA HIS A 135 -14.32 -8.59 7.62
C HIS A 135 -15.32 -7.87 8.54
N GLN A 136 -15.71 -8.47 9.68
CA GLN A 136 -16.67 -7.86 10.62
C GLN A 136 -16.13 -6.61 11.31
N THR A 137 -14.83 -6.53 11.60
CA THR A 137 -14.21 -5.36 12.22
C THR A 137 -13.87 -4.25 11.21
N THR A 138 -13.80 -4.59 9.91
CA THR A 138 -13.46 -3.64 8.83
C THR A 138 -14.52 -2.56 8.64
N VAL A 139 -15.79 -2.84 9.01
CA VAL A 139 -16.87 -1.83 9.04
C VAL A 139 -16.52 -0.62 9.92
N GLN A 140 -15.59 -0.80 10.87
CA GLN A 140 -15.19 0.24 11.82
C GLN A 140 -13.97 1.05 11.32
N LEU A 141 -13.40 0.75 10.14
CA LEU A 141 -12.46 1.66 9.44
C LEU A 141 -13.12 2.94 8.95
N GLY A 142 -14.45 2.92 8.78
CA GLY A 142 -15.25 4.09 8.43
C GLY A 142 -15.22 5.21 9.49
N HIS A 143 -14.43 5.09 10.57
CA HIS A 143 -14.16 6.25 11.42
C HIS A 143 -13.33 7.28 10.62
N ALA A 144 -14.01 8.38 10.28
CA ALA A 144 -13.50 9.55 9.56
C ALA A 144 -12.03 9.93 9.85
N GLY A 145 -11.58 9.83 11.11
CA GLY A 145 -10.23 10.21 11.50
C GLY A 145 -9.10 9.37 10.90
N MET A 146 -9.28 8.05 10.70
CA MET A 146 -8.22 7.20 10.11
C MET A 146 -8.11 7.43 8.61
N ILE A 147 -9.25 7.48 7.91
CA ILE A 147 -9.28 7.76 6.47
C ILE A 147 -8.69 9.14 6.20
N LEU A 148 -9.01 10.15 7.00
CA LEU A 148 -8.44 11.48 6.86
C LEU A 148 -6.90 11.46 7.02
N ALA A 149 -6.38 10.85 8.09
CA ALA A 149 -4.94 10.76 8.32
C ALA A 149 -4.21 9.99 7.20
N MET A 150 -4.85 8.95 6.66
CA MET A 150 -4.35 8.21 5.50
C MET A 150 -4.33 9.08 4.23
N LEU A 151 -5.37 9.90 4.00
CA LEU A 151 -5.42 10.84 2.87
C LEU A 151 -4.43 12.02 3.03
N GLU A 152 -4.09 12.40 4.25
CA GLU A 152 -3.02 13.36 4.54
C GLU A 152 -1.64 12.78 4.20
N LEU A 153 -1.37 11.53 4.59
CA LEU A 153 -0.15 10.82 4.17
C LEU A 153 -0.06 10.73 2.64
N MET A 154 -1.19 10.54 1.96
CA MET A 154 -1.24 10.52 0.49
C MET A 154 -0.72 11.81 -0.14
N GLN A 155 -0.68 12.94 0.56
CA GLN A 155 -0.16 14.20 0.02
C GLN A 155 1.37 14.27 -0.01
N LYS A 156 2.09 13.35 0.66
CA LYS A 156 3.56 13.32 0.66
C LYS A 156 4.10 12.92 -0.71
N THR A 157 5.05 13.66 -1.26
CA THR A 157 5.58 13.49 -2.64
C THR A 157 7.05 13.10 -2.69
N ASP A 158 7.73 13.12 -1.55
CA ASP A 158 9.13 12.73 -1.45
C ASP A 158 9.29 11.22 -1.66
N VAL A 159 10.37 10.82 -2.36
CA VAL A 159 10.62 9.43 -2.78
C VAL A 159 10.65 8.48 -1.58
N LYS A 160 11.20 8.93 -0.44
CA LYS A 160 11.30 8.16 0.80
C LYS A 160 9.95 7.80 1.41
N SER A 161 8.96 8.68 1.32
CA SER A 161 7.61 8.42 1.84
C SER A 161 6.78 7.48 0.96
N LEU A 162 7.09 7.40 -0.35
CA LEU A 162 6.23 6.71 -1.33
C LEU A 162 5.96 5.24 -0.99
N PRO A 163 6.92 4.45 -0.45
CA PRO A 163 6.61 3.09 0.02
C PRO A 163 5.50 3.05 1.08
N ALA A 164 5.51 3.99 2.04
CA ALA A 164 4.48 4.09 3.05
C ALA A 164 3.13 4.55 2.47
N VAL A 165 3.15 5.48 1.50
CA VAL A 165 1.95 5.89 0.76
C VAL A 165 1.35 4.71 0.00
N VAL A 166 2.16 3.91 -0.69
CA VAL A 166 1.71 2.70 -1.41
C VAL A 166 1.09 1.68 -0.45
N ALA A 167 1.76 1.40 0.67
CA ALA A 167 1.23 0.48 1.68
C ALA A 167 -0.10 0.99 2.28
N MET A 168 -0.22 2.29 2.54
CA MET A 168 -1.45 2.92 3.01
C MET A 168 -2.58 2.81 1.98
N LEU A 169 -2.30 3.10 0.70
CA LEU A 169 -3.29 2.97 -0.36
C LEU A 169 -3.74 1.52 -0.54
N ARG A 170 -2.89 0.54 -0.25
CA ARG A 170 -3.28 -0.88 -0.24
C ARG A 170 -4.19 -1.21 0.95
N CYS A 171 -4.01 -0.55 2.10
CA CYS A 171 -4.95 -0.64 3.22
C CYS A 171 -6.34 -0.09 2.85
N LEU A 172 -6.38 1.09 2.20
CA LEU A 172 -7.64 1.70 1.75
C LEU A 172 -8.35 0.85 0.68
N GLU A 173 -7.60 0.31 -0.28
CA GLU A 173 -8.12 -0.62 -1.30
C GLU A 173 -8.81 -1.81 -0.65
N LEU A 174 -8.09 -2.53 0.22
CA LEU A 174 -8.59 -3.71 0.91
C LEU A 174 -9.79 -3.40 1.81
N ALA A 175 -9.77 -2.25 2.49
CA ALA A 175 -10.87 -1.81 3.33
C ALA A 175 -12.15 -1.54 2.52
N ALA A 176 -12.01 -0.90 1.35
CA ALA A 176 -13.11 -0.63 0.43
C ALA A 176 -13.65 -1.93 -0.22
N GLU A 177 -12.78 -2.87 -0.59
CA GLU A 177 -13.17 -4.19 -1.13
C GLU A 177 -13.98 -5.00 -0.13
N VAL A 178 -13.61 -4.95 1.16
CA VAL A 178 -14.24 -5.75 2.22
C VAL A 178 -15.49 -5.09 2.81
N SER A 179 -15.62 -3.75 2.70
CA SER A 179 -16.69 -2.99 3.34
C SER A 179 -17.24 -1.89 2.43
N GLY A 180 -18.45 -2.11 1.89
CA GLY A 180 -19.18 -1.10 1.11
C GLY A 180 -19.43 0.20 1.89
N THR A 181 -19.64 0.14 3.21
CA THR A 181 -19.72 1.34 4.06
C THR A 181 -18.42 2.14 4.05
N THR A 182 -17.27 1.47 4.17
CA THR A 182 -15.96 2.13 4.11
C THR A 182 -15.71 2.71 2.72
N ALA A 183 -16.08 1.98 1.66
CA ALA A 183 -16.01 2.48 0.29
C ALA A 183 -16.86 3.75 0.10
N LEU A 184 -18.09 3.77 0.62
CA LEU A 184 -18.94 4.95 0.58
C LEU A 184 -18.33 6.13 1.33
N VAL A 185 -17.84 5.94 2.56
CA VAL A 185 -17.18 7.01 3.33
C VAL A 185 -15.96 7.54 2.55
N LEU A 186 -15.07 6.67 2.10
CA LEU A 186 -13.86 7.04 1.35
C LEU A 186 -14.18 7.80 0.05
N PHE A 187 -15.04 7.25 -0.80
CA PHE A 187 -15.24 7.78 -2.14
C PHE A 187 -16.29 8.90 -2.19
N ARG A 188 -17.33 8.83 -1.37
CA ARG A 188 -18.42 9.83 -1.34
C ARG A 188 -18.14 10.96 -0.37
N GLU A 189 -17.83 10.66 0.88
CA GLU A 189 -17.67 11.70 1.92
C GLU A 189 -16.31 12.40 1.80
N PHE A 190 -15.23 11.63 1.64
CA PHE A 190 -13.88 12.16 1.51
C PHE A 190 -13.45 12.48 0.07
N ARG A 191 -14.34 12.29 -0.92
CA ARG A 191 -14.04 12.51 -2.34
C ARG A 191 -12.76 11.78 -2.79
N GLY A 192 -12.58 10.54 -2.33
CA GLY A 192 -11.39 9.74 -2.60
C GLY A 192 -11.09 9.59 -4.10
N LEU A 193 -12.12 9.43 -4.94
CA LEU A 193 -11.93 9.24 -6.38
C LEU A 193 -11.30 10.47 -7.08
N PRO A 194 -11.83 11.71 -6.89
CA PRO A 194 -11.13 12.93 -7.31
C PRO A 194 -9.72 13.06 -6.74
N ALA A 195 -9.53 12.75 -5.46
CA ALA A 195 -8.23 12.86 -4.79
C ALA A 195 -7.19 11.90 -5.41
N PHE A 196 -7.56 10.65 -5.65
CA PHE A 196 -6.72 9.64 -6.29
C PHE A 196 -6.40 10.00 -7.74
N SER A 197 -7.40 10.48 -8.49
CA SER A 197 -7.20 10.90 -9.88
C SER A 197 -6.24 12.09 -10.00
N THR A 198 -6.38 13.08 -9.11
CA THR A 198 -5.51 14.26 -9.08
C THR A 198 -4.09 13.87 -8.70
N ARG A 199 -3.92 13.05 -7.66
CA ARG A 199 -2.59 12.58 -7.26
C ARG A 199 -1.95 11.71 -8.34
N LEU A 200 -2.72 10.86 -9.01
CA LEU A 200 -2.22 10.04 -10.11
C LEU A 200 -1.71 10.91 -11.27
N GLN A 201 -2.43 11.99 -11.62
CA GLN A 201 -1.98 12.95 -12.62
C GLN A 201 -0.65 13.59 -12.23
N GLN A 202 -0.51 14.05 -10.99
CA GLN A 202 0.75 14.61 -10.49
C GLN A 202 1.91 13.64 -10.62
N GLU A 203 1.73 12.37 -10.24
CA GLU A 203 2.80 11.36 -10.34
C GLU A 203 3.19 11.04 -11.79
N VAL A 204 2.21 10.97 -12.69
CA VAL A 204 2.49 10.78 -14.11
C VAL A 204 3.20 12.00 -14.69
N ASP A 205 2.82 13.21 -14.32
CA ASP A 205 3.50 14.43 -14.75
C ASP A 205 4.96 14.45 -14.28
N LEU A 206 5.22 14.04 -13.04
CA LEU A 206 6.57 13.90 -12.50
C LEU A 206 7.37 12.83 -13.27
N LEU A 207 6.78 11.66 -13.54
CA LEU A 207 7.41 10.61 -14.35
C LEU A 207 7.75 11.10 -15.77
N MET A 208 6.85 11.86 -16.39
CA MET A 208 7.05 12.40 -17.74
C MET A 208 8.15 13.47 -17.79
N ALA A 209 8.35 14.20 -16.68
CA ALA A 209 9.39 15.21 -16.54
C ALA A 209 10.79 14.63 -16.27
N LEU A 210 10.89 13.35 -15.89
CA LEU A 210 12.19 12.70 -15.67
C LEU A 210 12.91 12.46 -17.01
N ASP A 211 14.20 12.74 -16.99
CA ASP A 211 15.08 12.65 -18.16
C ASP A 211 15.63 11.23 -18.30
N PHE A 212 14.80 10.36 -18.87
CA PHE A 212 15.19 9.01 -19.26
C PHE A 212 14.45 8.57 -20.53
N ASN A 213 15.14 7.82 -21.38
CA ASN A 213 14.60 7.29 -22.64
C ASN A 213 14.34 5.78 -22.51
N GLY A 214 13.15 5.33 -22.90
CA GLY A 214 12.77 3.92 -22.84
C GLY A 214 12.41 3.45 -21.43
N ASP A 215 12.55 2.13 -21.17
CA ASP A 215 12.33 1.57 -19.83
C ASP A 215 13.62 1.66 -19.00
N VAL A 216 13.52 2.21 -17.79
CA VAL A 216 14.65 2.31 -16.85
C VAL A 216 15.21 0.93 -16.47
N TYR A 217 14.37 -0.11 -16.52
CA TYR A 217 14.81 -1.48 -16.23
C TYR A 217 15.69 -2.09 -17.33
N ASP A 218 15.65 -1.53 -18.55
CA ASP A 218 16.49 -1.96 -19.67
C ASP A 218 17.80 -1.17 -19.77
N MET A 219 17.98 -0.17 -18.90
CA MET A 219 19.23 0.61 -18.87
C MET A 219 20.33 -0.20 -18.20
N GLU A 220 21.43 -0.41 -18.93
CA GLU A 220 22.62 -1.01 -18.35
C GLU A 220 23.13 -0.17 -17.18
N PRO A 221 23.43 -0.78 -16.02
CA PRO A 221 24.01 -0.06 -14.91
C PRO A 221 25.36 0.52 -15.33
N PRO A 222 25.71 1.74 -14.86
CA PRO A 222 26.98 2.36 -15.22
C PRO A 222 28.16 1.46 -14.79
N PRO A 223 29.19 1.30 -15.65
CA PRO A 223 30.36 0.48 -15.33
C PRO A 223 31.07 0.95 -14.06
N GLU A 224 31.82 0.06 -13.40
CA GLU A 224 32.51 0.37 -12.13
C GLU A 224 33.55 1.51 -12.25
N ASP A 225 34.02 1.76 -13.47
CA ASP A 225 35.04 2.75 -13.80
C ASP A 225 34.49 4.20 -13.87
N VAL A 226 33.18 4.36 -13.74
CA VAL A 226 32.47 5.62 -13.86
C VAL A 226 32.53 6.41 -12.54
N THR A 227 32.37 7.74 -12.61
CA THR A 227 32.35 8.59 -11.42
C THR A 227 31.28 8.17 -10.41
N ASP A 228 31.59 8.28 -9.12
CA ASP A 228 30.63 7.98 -8.04
C ASP A 228 29.33 8.80 -8.17
N GLU A 229 29.41 10.03 -8.71
CA GLU A 229 28.27 10.93 -8.92
C GLU A 229 27.29 10.38 -9.97
N GLU A 230 27.78 9.88 -11.11
CA GLU A 230 26.95 9.29 -12.16
C GLU A 230 26.29 8.00 -11.67
N ARG A 231 27.01 7.18 -10.89
CA ARG A 231 26.45 5.98 -10.27
C ARG A 231 25.35 6.33 -9.28
N THR A 232 25.56 7.31 -8.40
CA THR A 232 24.54 7.78 -7.47
C THR A 232 23.31 8.33 -8.20
N ARG A 233 23.51 9.09 -9.30
CA ARG A 233 22.43 9.60 -10.13
C ARG A 233 21.60 8.49 -10.76
N TYR A 234 22.23 7.44 -11.28
CA TYR A 234 21.54 6.28 -11.85
C TYR A 234 20.65 5.59 -10.80
N TRP A 235 21.21 5.26 -9.62
CA TRP A 235 20.45 4.59 -8.57
C TRP A 235 19.31 5.45 -8.01
N ALA A 236 19.53 6.76 -7.87
CA ALA A 236 18.49 7.69 -7.44
C ALA A 236 17.35 7.77 -8.47
N LEU A 237 17.68 7.81 -9.77
CA LEU A 237 16.69 7.81 -10.84
C LEU A 237 15.89 6.49 -10.87
N LEU A 238 16.57 5.35 -10.75
CA LEU A 238 15.92 4.04 -10.69
C LEU A 238 14.98 3.95 -9.48
N GLU A 239 15.44 4.38 -8.30
CA GLU A 239 14.62 4.40 -7.09
C GLU A 239 13.39 5.28 -7.26
N GLU A 240 13.55 6.49 -7.79
CA GLU A 240 12.45 7.43 -8.02
C GLU A 240 11.44 6.86 -9.01
N VAL A 241 11.88 6.38 -10.17
CA VAL A 241 10.99 5.82 -11.20
C VAL A 241 10.26 4.59 -10.67
N SER A 242 10.96 3.66 -10.02
CA SER A 242 10.35 2.47 -9.43
C SER A 242 9.35 2.80 -8.32
N ALA A 243 9.63 3.80 -7.48
CA ALA A 243 8.72 4.22 -6.41
C ALA A 243 7.46 4.90 -6.96
N ARG A 244 7.61 5.84 -7.91
CA ARG A 244 6.49 6.55 -8.53
C ARG A 244 5.61 5.61 -9.36
N ARG A 245 6.18 4.72 -10.18
CA ARG A 245 5.40 3.72 -10.94
C ARG A 245 4.59 2.80 -10.01
N ARG A 246 5.16 2.37 -8.88
CA ARG A 246 4.43 1.59 -7.87
C ARG A 246 3.26 2.38 -7.28
N LEU A 247 3.45 3.66 -7.00
CA LEU A 247 2.39 4.55 -6.54
C LEU A 247 1.29 4.73 -7.60
N CYS A 248 1.63 5.03 -8.85
CA CYS A 248 0.65 5.17 -9.94
C CYS A 248 -0.21 3.91 -10.07
N ARG A 249 0.43 2.73 -10.06
CA ARG A 249 -0.29 1.43 -10.09
C ARG A 249 -1.26 1.29 -8.94
N GLN A 250 -0.82 1.62 -7.72
CA GLN A 250 -1.64 1.46 -6.52
C GLN A 250 -2.80 2.46 -6.46
N LEU A 251 -2.61 3.69 -6.93
CA LEU A 251 -3.69 4.68 -7.11
C LEU A 251 -4.72 4.20 -8.13
N LEU A 252 -4.25 3.68 -9.26
CA LEU A 252 -5.13 3.19 -10.32
C LEU A 252 -5.98 1.99 -9.88
N LYS A 253 -5.40 1.08 -9.07
CA LYS A 253 -6.17 0.00 -8.43
C LYS A 253 -7.27 0.51 -7.50
N ASN A 254 -6.96 1.52 -6.68
CA ASN A 254 -7.98 2.13 -5.82
C ASN A 254 -9.12 2.78 -6.62
N ILE A 255 -8.79 3.42 -7.76
CA ILE A 255 -9.79 3.94 -8.69
C ILE A 255 -10.62 2.80 -9.29
N GLN A 256 -9.99 1.69 -9.68
CA GLN A 256 -10.69 0.51 -10.20
C GLN A 256 -11.66 -0.08 -9.17
N VAL A 257 -11.25 -0.22 -7.90
CA VAL A 257 -12.14 -0.66 -6.80
C VAL A 257 -13.33 0.29 -6.64
N ALA A 258 -13.11 1.61 -6.74
CA ALA A 258 -14.19 2.59 -6.69
C ALA A 258 -15.22 2.38 -7.81
N LEU A 259 -14.73 2.11 -9.03
CA LEU A 259 -15.56 1.89 -10.23
C LEU A 259 -16.33 0.57 -10.18
N GLN A 260 -15.79 -0.45 -9.51
CA GLN A 260 -16.43 -1.76 -9.36
C GLN A 260 -17.42 -1.81 -8.17
N CYS A 261 -17.35 -0.84 -7.26
CA CYS A 261 -18.25 -0.76 -6.12
C CYS A 261 -19.62 -0.22 -6.54
N SER A 262 -20.63 -1.09 -6.53
CA SER A 262 -21.98 -0.78 -6.98
C SER A 262 -22.60 0.42 -6.24
N GLU A 263 -22.32 0.55 -4.95
CA GLU A 263 -22.82 1.60 -4.08
C GLU A 263 -22.23 2.97 -4.45
N VAL A 264 -20.97 2.99 -4.90
CA VAL A 264 -20.26 4.19 -5.37
C VAL A 264 -20.75 4.61 -6.74
N VAL A 265 -20.97 3.64 -7.65
CA VAL A 265 -21.51 3.89 -8.99
C VAL A 265 -22.95 4.42 -8.92
N GLN A 266 -23.80 3.80 -8.10
CA GLN A 266 -25.18 4.24 -7.87
C GLN A 266 -25.25 5.64 -7.23
N ALA A 267 -24.23 6.04 -6.47
CA ALA A 267 -24.13 7.39 -5.93
C ALA A 267 -23.79 8.47 -6.97
N GLY A 268 -23.67 8.12 -8.26
CA GLY A 268 -23.45 9.08 -9.35
C GLY A 268 -22.01 9.58 -9.46
N LEU A 269 -21.05 8.89 -8.82
CA LEU A 269 -19.63 9.25 -8.84
C LEU A 269 -18.91 8.78 -10.14
N ALA A 270 -19.64 8.15 -11.07
CA ALA A 270 -19.13 7.57 -12.31
C ALA A 270 -18.78 8.58 -13.43
N ASN A 271 -18.82 9.89 -13.18
CA ASN A 271 -18.35 10.94 -14.11
C ASN A 271 -16.82 11.06 -14.12
N VAL A 272 -16.12 9.94 -14.00
CA VAL A 272 -14.66 9.86 -13.85
C VAL A 272 -13.90 10.35 -15.10
N PHE A 273 -14.61 10.44 -16.23
CA PHE A 273 -14.06 10.86 -17.53
C PHE A 273 -14.08 12.36 -17.81
N GLN A 274 -14.56 13.19 -16.89
CA GLN A 274 -14.53 14.65 -17.05
C GLN A 274 -13.43 15.31 -16.20
N GLY A 275 -12.30 14.63 -16.01
CA GLY A 275 -11.25 15.11 -15.11
C GLY A 275 -9.86 14.49 -15.30
N PRO A 276 -8.97 14.64 -14.30
CA PRO A 276 -7.54 14.29 -14.37
C PRO A 276 -7.22 12.87 -14.85
N LEU A 277 -8.11 11.91 -14.59
CA LEU A 277 -7.90 10.52 -14.97
C LEU A 277 -7.81 10.35 -16.49
N MET A 278 -8.63 11.08 -17.25
CA MET A 278 -8.65 10.99 -18.71
C MET A 278 -7.30 11.43 -19.31
N ASP A 279 -6.71 12.50 -18.79
CA ASP A 279 -5.39 12.96 -19.22
C ASP A 279 -4.30 11.95 -18.87
N VAL A 280 -4.40 11.31 -17.70
CA VAL A 280 -3.48 10.24 -17.32
C VAL A 280 -3.58 9.05 -18.27
N LEU A 281 -4.80 8.59 -18.56
CA LEU A 281 -5.01 7.45 -19.46
C LEU A 281 -4.40 7.76 -20.84
N LYS A 282 -4.58 8.97 -21.38
CA LYS A 282 -3.94 9.37 -22.64
C LYS A 282 -2.42 9.32 -22.57
N LYS A 283 -1.80 9.90 -21.53
CA LYS A 283 -0.34 9.86 -21.35
C LYS A 283 0.18 8.43 -21.22
N ALA A 284 -0.55 7.57 -20.52
CA ALA A 284 -0.17 6.18 -20.35
C ALA A 284 -0.22 5.38 -21.66
N LEU A 285 -1.11 5.75 -22.59
CA LEU A 285 -1.20 5.14 -23.91
C LEU A 285 -0.16 5.67 -24.89
N GLN A 286 0.20 6.95 -24.78
CA GLN A 286 1.20 7.59 -25.65
C GLN A 286 2.64 7.17 -25.31
N GLU A 287 2.95 7.02 -24.03
CA GLU A 287 4.32 6.81 -23.53
C GLU A 287 4.40 5.63 -22.55
N PRO A 288 4.00 4.41 -22.97
CA PRO A 288 3.82 3.26 -22.09
C PRO A 288 5.14 2.86 -21.38
N HIS A 289 6.28 3.03 -22.04
CA HIS A 289 7.59 2.73 -21.46
C HIS A 289 8.00 3.71 -20.37
N LYS A 290 7.53 4.97 -20.39
CA LYS A 290 7.82 5.93 -19.32
C LYS A 290 6.96 5.71 -18.09
N VAL A 291 5.65 5.50 -18.29
CA VAL A 291 4.71 5.29 -17.18
C VAL A 291 4.74 3.87 -16.61
N GLY A 292 5.24 2.90 -17.39
CA GLY A 292 5.30 1.49 -17.05
C GLY A 292 4.11 0.67 -17.57
N LEU A 293 4.42 -0.54 -18.07
CA LEU A 293 3.45 -1.44 -18.69
C LEU A 293 2.28 -1.86 -17.78
N CYS A 294 2.50 -1.91 -16.45
CA CYS A 294 1.41 -2.17 -15.52
C CYS A 294 0.34 -1.07 -15.55
N LEU A 295 0.74 0.20 -15.68
CA LEU A 295 -0.21 1.31 -15.76
C LEU A 295 -0.98 1.26 -17.08
N PHE A 296 -0.28 0.94 -18.17
CA PHE A 296 -0.87 0.72 -19.49
C PHE A 296 -1.91 -0.40 -19.47
N GLY A 297 -1.57 -1.58 -18.93
CA GLY A 297 -2.50 -2.70 -18.85
C GLY A 297 -3.75 -2.38 -18.02
N THR A 298 -3.58 -1.78 -16.84
CA THR A 298 -4.73 -1.39 -16.01
C THR A 298 -5.54 -0.25 -16.64
N ALA A 299 -4.92 0.66 -17.40
CA ALA A 299 -5.63 1.67 -18.18
C ALA A 299 -6.54 1.02 -19.24
N ILE A 300 -6.06 0.00 -19.94
CA ILE A 300 -6.85 -0.80 -20.88
C ILE A 300 -8.01 -1.49 -20.16
N ASP A 301 -7.76 -2.13 -19.01
CA ASP A 301 -8.81 -2.81 -18.23
C ASP A 301 -9.92 -1.85 -17.82
N ILE A 302 -9.57 -0.65 -17.35
CA ILE A 302 -10.54 0.39 -16.97
C ILE A 302 -11.37 0.82 -18.18
N VAL A 303 -10.72 1.12 -19.31
CA VAL A 303 -11.42 1.51 -20.55
C VAL A 303 -12.32 0.38 -21.03
N SER A 304 -11.86 -0.88 -20.97
CA SER A 304 -12.63 -2.06 -21.38
C SER A 304 -13.88 -2.26 -20.54
N ASN A 305 -13.76 -2.26 -19.21
CA ASN A 305 -14.89 -2.38 -18.30
C ASN A 305 -15.92 -1.27 -18.54
N LEU A 306 -15.47 -0.05 -18.81
CA LEU A 306 -16.36 1.09 -19.03
C LEU A 306 -17.11 1.01 -20.36
N ILE A 307 -16.51 0.46 -21.41
CA ILE A 307 -17.20 0.17 -22.68
C ILE A 307 -18.24 -0.93 -22.48
N GLN A 308 -17.95 -1.94 -21.65
CA GLN A 308 -18.91 -3.00 -21.32
C GLN A 308 -20.10 -2.46 -20.52
N ASP A 309 -19.84 -1.61 -19.53
CA ASP A 309 -20.88 -1.05 -18.65
C ASP A 309 -21.73 0.02 -19.35
N ASP A 310 -21.12 0.89 -20.16
CA ASP A 310 -21.80 1.98 -20.86
C ASP A 310 -21.24 2.20 -22.28
N PRO A 311 -21.72 1.42 -23.27
CA PRO A 311 -21.30 1.54 -24.67
C PRO A 311 -21.56 2.93 -25.29
N SER A 312 -22.46 3.73 -24.71
CA SER A 312 -22.77 5.06 -25.22
C SER A 312 -21.61 6.05 -25.07
N ARG A 313 -20.60 5.73 -24.24
CA ARG A 313 -19.39 6.55 -24.03
C ARG A 313 -18.33 6.35 -25.11
N VAL A 314 -18.47 5.35 -25.98
CA VAL A 314 -17.49 5.03 -27.04
C VAL A 314 -17.18 6.22 -27.94
N PRO A 315 -18.17 7.00 -28.47
CA PRO A 315 -17.87 8.17 -29.30
C PRO A 315 -16.98 9.19 -28.58
N GLN A 316 -17.26 9.48 -27.30
CA GLN A 316 -16.43 10.39 -26.49
C GLN A 316 -15.00 9.85 -26.31
N MET A 317 -14.83 8.52 -26.15
CA MET A 317 -13.50 7.89 -26.05
C MET A 317 -12.72 7.94 -27.37
N ILE A 318 -13.40 7.91 -28.51
CA ILE A 318 -12.80 8.13 -29.83
C ILE A 318 -12.36 9.59 -29.95
N GLU A 319 -13.26 10.54 -29.68
CA GLU A 319 -12.97 11.98 -29.77
C GLU A 319 -11.86 12.43 -28.83
N SER A 320 -11.80 11.84 -27.63
CA SER A 320 -10.74 12.12 -26.67
C SER A 320 -9.39 11.48 -27.02
N GLY A 321 -9.33 10.59 -28.02
CA GLY A 321 -8.09 9.94 -28.46
C GLY A 321 -7.67 8.73 -27.63
N VAL A 322 -8.47 8.28 -26.67
CA VAL A 322 -8.17 7.10 -25.84
C VAL A 322 -8.21 5.82 -26.66
N LEU A 323 -9.31 5.60 -27.39
CA LEU A 323 -9.45 4.39 -28.21
C LEU A 323 -8.44 4.34 -29.37
N PRO A 324 -8.22 5.44 -30.13
CA PRO A 324 -7.12 5.50 -31.09
C PRO A 324 -5.75 5.21 -30.47
N GLY A 325 -5.45 5.79 -29.29
CA GLY A 325 -4.20 5.56 -28.59
C GLY A 325 -3.99 4.10 -28.17
N ILE A 326 -5.04 3.40 -27.73
CA ILE A 326 -4.97 1.96 -27.45
C ILE A 326 -4.62 1.18 -28.73
N VAL A 327 -5.28 1.47 -29.84
CA VAL A 327 -5.05 0.75 -31.11
C VAL A 327 -3.62 0.98 -31.62
N GLU A 328 -3.12 2.21 -31.52
CA GLU A 328 -1.75 2.58 -31.91
C GLU A 328 -0.69 1.94 -30.99
N ALA A 329 -0.98 1.92 -29.69
CA ALA A 329 -0.14 1.30 -28.68
C ALA A 329 -0.24 -0.23 -28.66
N LEU A 330 -1.11 -0.88 -29.43
CA LEU A 330 -1.14 -2.34 -29.62
C LEU A 330 -0.29 -2.74 -30.85
N ASN A 331 0.99 -2.41 -30.81
CA ASN A 331 1.95 -2.75 -31.87
C ASN A 331 2.97 -3.81 -31.36
N LYS A 332 3.87 -4.26 -32.24
CA LYS A 332 4.81 -5.35 -31.92
C LYS A 332 5.79 -5.01 -30.80
N ASP A 333 6.02 -3.73 -30.51
CA ASP A 333 7.04 -3.27 -29.56
C ASP A 333 6.49 -3.15 -28.13
N THR A 334 5.17 -2.95 -27.98
CA THR A 334 4.45 -2.92 -26.69
C THR A 334 3.86 -4.26 -26.27
N MET A 335 3.79 -5.25 -27.19
CA MET A 335 3.29 -6.62 -26.92
C MET A 335 4.40 -7.67 -26.75
N ARG A 336 5.66 -7.24 -26.63
CA ARG A 336 6.80 -8.11 -26.27
C ARG A 336 7.00 -8.14 -24.76
#